data_AF-A0A2H1IX09-F1
#
_entry.id   AF-A0A2H1IX09-F1
#
_cell.length_a   1.000
_cell.length_b   1.000
_cell.length_c   1.000
_cell.angle_alpha   90.00
_cell.angle_beta   90.00
_cell.angle_gamma   90.00
#
_symmetry.space_group_name_H-M   'P 1'
#
loop_
_entity.id
_entity.type
_entity.pdbx_description
1 polymer ?
#
loop_
_entity_poly.entity_id
_entity_poly.type
_entity_poly.pdbx_seq_one_letter_code
_entity_poly.pdbx_strand_id
1 'polypeptide(L)'
;MTTIRLALRDWDWLTPLMLGEVMTEELGDRNLEFHIDRVPALLDDWQKRGYDAAEVSLSKTSRAFDRGRSGFVAVPLLMMQGFRQRCIIVRKDSGYHNAGDLVGKNIGLTGWADSGNTWTRAALQDDGLSVDDAYWFVGRLTDQHPEADRLDGFGIEGKIVAICGKPMIDRLFDGELDAVLTPFMPPGFYARESSFRHLYTDVRQTELEWSHQHGYVPGHHVLGFDSEVPEDLREVVVRALNTSQSVWRSKREKYAETSAWLAVDLANESSLPNGWDAPYSPSQTKMFKEFFAQMQRQHLTQSEIAYSSIFKTV
;
A
#
# COMPACT_ATOMS: atom_id res chain seq x y z
N MET A 1 -10.50 -30.32 13.23
CA MET A 1 -9.52 -29.37 12.69
C MET A 1 -10.30 -28.35 11.89
N THR A 2 -10.23 -27.09 12.26
CA THR A 2 -10.94 -26.00 11.60
C THR A 2 -9.94 -25.23 10.75
N THR A 3 -10.17 -25.19 9.44
CA THR A 3 -9.27 -24.51 8.50
C THR A 3 -9.71 -23.07 8.30
N ILE A 4 -8.79 -22.12 8.48
CA ILE A 4 -8.97 -20.70 8.19
C ILE A 4 -8.34 -20.39 6.84
N ARG A 5 -9.15 -19.99 5.88
CA ARG A 5 -8.77 -19.73 4.49
C ARG A 5 -8.48 -18.25 4.30
N LEU A 6 -7.22 -17.93 4.00
CA LEU A 6 -6.74 -16.55 3.83
C LEU A 6 -6.30 -16.31 2.37
N ALA A 7 -6.72 -15.20 1.78
CA ALA A 7 -6.22 -14.75 0.48
C ALA A 7 -5.26 -13.56 0.66
N LEU A 8 -3.96 -13.80 0.57
CA LEU A 8 -2.91 -12.80 0.88
C LEU A 8 -1.93 -12.65 -0.28
N ARG A 9 -1.25 -11.50 -0.39
CA ARG A 9 -0.10 -11.41 -1.28
C ARG A 9 1.11 -12.18 -0.71
N ASP A 10 2.13 -12.32 -1.53
CA ASP A 10 3.37 -13.06 -1.28
C ASP A 10 4.36 -12.32 -0.37
N TRP A 11 3.89 -11.87 0.80
CA TRP A 11 4.74 -11.22 1.78
C TRP A 11 5.69 -12.21 2.47
N ASP A 12 6.95 -11.85 2.58
CA ASP A 12 7.98 -12.66 3.23
C ASP A 12 7.77 -12.81 4.73
N TRP A 13 7.11 -11.83 5.37
CA TRP A 13 6.73 -11.89 6.78
C TRP A 13 5.71 -12.99 7.13
N LEU A 14 5.12 -13.66 6.14
CA LEU A 14 4.29 -14.86 6.35
C LEU A 14 5.12 -16.12 6.61
N THR A 15 6.42 -16.11 6.33
CA THR A 15 7.28 -17.29 6.43
C THR A 15 7.27 -17.94 7.84
N PRO A 16 7.38 -17.18 8.96
CA PRO A 16 7.29 -17.79 10.30
C PRO A 16 5.98 -18.53 10.54
N LEU A 17 4.84 -17.97 10.12
CA LEU A 17 3.54 -18.64 10.22
C LEU A 17 3.51 -19.93 9.40
N MET A 18 3.99 -19.89 8.15
CA MET A 18 4.01 -21.05 7.25
C MET A 18 4.93 -22.17 7.73
N LEU A 19 5.99 -21.84 8.47
CA LEU A 19 6.94 -22.81 9.04
C LEU A 19 6.54 -23.30 10.44
N GLY A 20 5.37 -22.89 10.96
CA GLY A 20 4.89 -23.32 12.27
C GLY A 20 5.62 -22.68 13.45
N GLU A 21 6.23 -21.51 13.26
CA GLU A 21 6.97 -20.80 14.33
C GLU A 21 6.09 -19.86 15.15
N VAL A 22 4.81 -19.75 14.77
CA VAL A 22 3.80 -18.88 15.39
C VAL A 22 2.77 -19.69 16.19
N MET A 23 3.04 -20.98 16.44
CA MET A 23 2.13 -21.85 17.18
C MET A 23 1.94 -21.34 18.62
N THR A 24 0.74 -20.85 18.92
CA THR A 24 0.30 -20.51 20.27
C THR A 24 -0.50 -21.65 20.88
N GLU A 25 -0.59 -21.71 22.22
CA GLU A 25 -1.48 -22.65 22.92
C GLU A 25 -2.92 -22.52 22.39
N GLU A 26 -3.38 -21.30 22.12
CA GLU A 26 -4.70 -21.01 21.57
C GLU A 26 -4.96 -21.60 20.17
N LEU A 27 -3.95 -21.61 19.29
CA LEU A 27 -4.05 -22.27 17.98
C LEU A 27 -4.14 -23.79 18.13
N GLY A 28 -3.39 -24.35 19.08
CA GLY A 28 -3.41 -25.78 19.41
C GLY A 28 -4.74 -26.23 20.03
N ASP A 29 -5.22 -25.53 21.04
CA ASP A 29 -6.45 -25.83 21.78
C ASP A 29 -7.69 -25.77 20.87
N ARG A 30 -7.72 -24.82 19.93
CA ARG A 30 -8.79 -24.68 18.94
C ARG A 30 -8.62 -25.59 17.72
N ASN A 31 -7.51 -26.32 17.62
CA ASN A 31 -7.17 -27.19 16.49
C ASN A 31 -7.33 -26.45 15.14
N LEU A 32 -6.75 -25.24 15.07
CA LEU A 32 -6.82 -24.35 13.91
C LEU A 32 -5.65 -24.61 12.96
N GLU A 33 -5.95 -24.58 11.66
CA GLU A 33 -4.96 -24.61 10.59
C GLU A 33 -5.17 -23.41 9.66
N PHE A 34 -4.07 -22.77 9.22
CA PHE A 34 -4.13 -21.72 8.21
C PHE A 34 -3.90 -22.29 6.81
N HIS A 35 -4.85 -22.04 5.91
CA HIS A 35 -4.69 -22.26 4.49
C HIS A 35 -4.55 -20.92 3.78
N ILE A 36 -3.34 -20.60 3.32
CA ILE A 36 -3.04 -19.29 2.70
C ILE A 36 -2.91 -19.47 1.19
N ASP A 37 -3.86 -18.90 0.44
CA ASP A 37 -3.76 -18.78 -1.00
C ASP A 37 -3.03 -17.49 -1.38
N ARG A 38 -1.93 -17.64 -2.11
CA ARG A 38 -1.20 -16.52 -2.69
C ARG A 38 -2.03 -15.90 -3.82
N VAL A 39 -2.30 -14.60 -3.73
CA VAL A 39 -2.97 -13.84 -4.80
C VAL A 39 -2.02 -12.85 -5.47
N PRO A 40 -2.00 -12.76 -6.82
CA PRO A 40 -1.13 -11.81 -7.53
C PRO A 40 -1.65 -10.36 -7.43
N ALA A 41 -2.94 -10.19 -7.17
CA ALA A 41 -3.61 -8.91 -6.97
C ALA A 41 -4.71 -9.03 -5.90
N LEU A 42 -5.08 -7.91 -5.30
CA LEU A 42 -6.14 -7.86 -4.29
C LEU A 42 -7.50 -8.22 -4.92
N LEU A 43 -8.27 -9.02 -4.20
CA LEU A 43 -9.53 -9.59 -4.69
C LEU A 43 -10.73 -8.77 -4.22
N ASP A 44 -11.59 -8.31 -5.13
CA ASP A 44 -12.77 -7.50 -4.77
C ASP A 44 -13.96 -8.32 -4.24
N ASP A 45 -14.09 -9.57 -4.69
CA ASP A 45 -15.18 -10.51 -4.39
C ASP A 45 -14.69 -11.74 -3.62
N TRP A 46 -13.67 -11.57 -2.78
CA TRP A 46 -13.00 -12.68 -2.09
C TRP A 46 -13.96 -13.55 -1.25
N GLN A 47 -15.01 -12.97 -0.66
CA GLN A 47 -15.99 -13.70 0.15
C GLN A 47 -16.73 -14.76 -0.68
N LYS A 48 -17.12 -14.41 -1.90
CA LYS A 48 -17.76 -15.33 -2.86
C LYS A 48 -16.84 -16.47 -3.32
N ARG A 49 -15.54 -16.37 -2.99
CA ARG A 49 -14.52 -17.37 -3.32
C ARG A 49 -14.21 -18.30 -2.14
N GLY A 50 -14.94 -18.19 -1.03
CA GLY A 50 -14.82 -19.11 0.12
C GLY A 50 -13.59 -18.86 0.97
N TYR A 51 -13.13 -17.61 1.07
CA TYR A 51 -12.13 -17.22 2.06
C TYR A 51 -12.80 -16.67 3.31
N ASP A 52 -12.18 -16.89 4.47
CA ASP A 52 -12.61 -16.32 5.76
C ASP A 52 -12.07 -14.89 5.93
N ALA A 53 -10.88 -14.63 5.40
CA ALA A 53 -10.27 -13.30 5.37
C ALA A 53 -9.42 -13.08 4.11
N ALA A 54 -9.25 -11.81 3.74
CA ALA A 54 -8.39 -11.42 2.63
C ALA A 54 -7.66 -10.12 2.92
N GLU A 55 -6.48 -9.98 2.31
CA GLU A 55 -5.81 -8.70 2.19
C GLU A 55 -6.61 -7.78 1.25
N VAL A 56 -6.90 -6.56 1.71
CA VAL A 56 -7.69 -5.58 0.96
C VAL A 56 -7.04 -4.21 0.92
N SER A 57 -7.37 -3.43 -0.11
CA SER A 57 -6.90 -2.05 -0.22
C SER A 57 -7.58 -1.18 0.83
N LEU A 58 -6.79 -0.33 1.50
CA LEU A 58 -7.33 0.68 2.42
C LEU A 58 -8.28 1.65 1.71
N SER A 59 -7.92 2.18 0.53
CA SER A 59 -8.81 3.04 -0.27
C SER A 59 -10.13 2.35 -0.64
N LYS A 60 -10.06 1.12 -1.17
CA LYS A 60 -11.27 0.36 -1.52
C LYS A 60 -12.13 0.09 -0.30
N THR A 61 -11.51 -0.23 0.84
CA THR A 61 -12.19 -0.39 2.13
C THR A 61 -12.91 0.90 2.52
N SER A 62 -12.22 2.05 2.53
CA SER A 62 -12.80 3.35 2.84
C SER A 62 -14.00 3.67 1.94
N ARG A 63 -13.87 3.48 0.63
CA ARG A 63 -14.96 3.70 -0.35
C ARG A 63 -16.13 2.75 -0.15
N ALA A 64 -15.88 1.51 0.24
CA ALA A 64 -16.93 0.54 0.54
C ALA A 64 -17.76 0.97 1.75
N PHE A 65 -17.10 1.45 2.81
CA PHE A 65 -17.78 1.96 4.01
C PHE A 65 -18.52 3.29 3.76
N ASP A 66 -17.94 4.21 2.98
CA ASP A 66 -18.61 5.44 2.53
C ASP A 66 -19.91 5.14 1.77
N ARG A 67 -19.94 4.03 1.02
CA ARG A 67 -21.11 3.54 0.28
C ARG A 67 -22.04 2.63 1.10
N GLY A 68 -21.79 2.46 2.40
CA GLY A 68 -22.61 1.62 3.28
C GLY A 68 -22.57 0.13 2.98
N ARG A 69 -21.48 -0.39 2.36
CA ARG A 69 -21.33 -1.83 2.11
C ARG A 69 -21.32 -2.61 3.43
N SER A 70 -22.09 -3.69 3.47
CA SER A 70 -22.18 -4.62 4.61
C SER A 70 -21.52 -5.96 4.28
N GLY A 71 -21.56 -6.90 5.24
CA GLY A 71 -21.05 -8.26 5.06
C GLY A 71 -19.55 -8.42 5.26
N PHE A 72 -18.84 -7.37 5.66
CA PHE A 72 -17.39 -7.32 5.72
C PHE A 72 -16.93 -6.56 6.98
N VAL A 73 -15.85 -7.03 7.63
CA VAL A 73 -15.22 -6.31 8.75
C VAL A 73 -13.73 -6.12 8.48
N ALA A 74 -13.26 -4.86 8.46
CA ALA A 74 -11.84 -4.56 8.43
C ALA A 74 -11.27 -4.50 9.85
N VAL A 75 -10.02 -4.93 10.00
CA VAL A 75 -9.23 -4.75 11.22
C VAL A 75 -7.99 -3.91 10.92
N PRO A 76 -7.46 -3.13 11.88
CA PRO A 76 -6.32 -2.24 11.65
C PRO A 76 -4.98 -3.00 11.67
N LEU A 77 -4.93 -4.20 11.07
CA LEU A 77 -3.70 -4.94 10.84
C LEU A 77 -3.15 -4.56 9.47
N LEU A 78 -2.00 -3.89 9.43
CA LEU A 78 -1.36 -3.50 8.17
C LEU A 78 -0.66 -4.70 7.53
N MET A 79 -1.02 -4.95 6.28
CA MET A 79 -0.44 -6.01 5.44
C MET A 79 0.66 -5.46 4.53
N MET A 80 0.51 -4.19 4.16
CA MET A 80 1.48 -3.42 3.39
C MET A 80 1.61 -2.03 3.99
N GLN A 81 2.84 -1.65 4.32
CA GLN A 81 3.21 -0.34 4.85
C GLN A 81 4.48 0.15 4.14
N GLY A 82 4.60 1.44 3.89
CA GLY A 82 5.78 2.02 3.25
C GLY A 82 5.54 3.41 2.69
N PHE A 83 6.62 4.12 2.43
CA PHE A 83 6.59 5.46 1.87
C PHE A 83 6.28 5.48 0.36
N ARG A 84 5.90 6.65 -0.15
CA ARG A 84 5.43 6.83 -1.53
C ARG A 84 6.25 7.77 -2.39
N GLN A 85 7.17 8.52 -1.79
CA GLN A 85 8.15 9.35 -2.49
C GLN A 85 8.98 8.49 -3.46
N ARG A 86 9.39 7.28 -3.03
CA ARG A 86 10.04 6.28 -3.91
C ARG A 86 9.20 5.78 -5.07
N CYS A 87 7.89 5.97 -5.05
CA CYS A 87 7.00 5.45 -6.09
C CYS A 87 6.88 6.38 -7.30
N ILE A 88 7.57 7.53 -7.29
CA ILE A 88 7.56 8.49 -8.39
C ILE A 88 8.82 8.28 -9.20
N ILE A 89 8.65 7.87 -10.46
CA ILE A 89 9.76 7.64 -11.39
C ILE A 89 9.70 8.62 -12.55
N VAL A 90 10.88 9.01 -13.01
CA VAL A 90 11.10 9.89 -14.17
C VAL A 90 12.16 9.28 -15.08
N ARG A 91 12.30 9.78 -16.31
CA ARG A 91 13.46 9.43 -17.14
C ARG A 91 14.76 9.83 -16.45
N LYS A 92 15.79 9.01 -16.60
CA LYS A 92 17.12 9.27 -16.02
C LYS A 92 17.74 10.57 -16.55
N ASP A 93 17.45 10.91 -17.80
CA ASP A 93 17.94 12.12 -18.49
C ASP A 93 17.04 13.35 -18.30
N SER A 94 15.94 13.25 -17.54
CA SER A 94 15.10 14.41 -17.25
C SER A 94 15.77 15.35 -16.22
N GLY A 95 15.41 16.64 -16.28
CA GLY A 95 15.81 17.64 -15.29
C GLY A 95 14.91 17.71 -14.05
N TYR A 96 14.09 16.68 -13.78
CA TYR A 96 13.11 16.69 -12.69
C TYR A 96 13.69 16.07 -11.41
N HIS A 97 13.64 16.78 -10.29
CA HIS A 97 14.27 16.39 -9.03
C HIS A 97 13.34 16.45 -7.82
N ASN A 98 12.20 17.14 -7.92
CA ASN A 98 11.23 17.30 -6.84
C ASN A 98 9.81 17.52 -7.40
N ALA A 99 8.81 17.62 -6.52
CA ALA A 99 7.41 17.80 -6.89
C ALA A 99 7.16 19.09 -7.70
N GLY A 100 7.84 20.19 -7.37
CA GLY A 100 7.70 21.48 -8.06
C GLY A 100 8.10 21.43 -9.54
N ASP A 101 9.04 20.55 -9.91
CA ASP A 101 9.43 20.35 -11.30
C ASP A 101 8.33 19.69 -12.16
N LEU A 102 7.33 19.10 -11.50
CA LEU A 102 6.19 18.44 -12.13
C LEU A 102 4.96 19.34 -12.30
N VAL A 103 5.05 20.63 -11.94
CA VAL A 103 3.98 21.60 -12.22
C VAL A 103 3.78 21.74 -13.73
N GLY A 104 2.52 21.59 -14.16
CA GLY A 104 2.08 21.63 -15.56
C GLY A 104 2.47 20.40 -16.38
N LYS A 105 2.93 19.32 -15.75
CA LYS A 105 3.45 18.12 -16.43
C LYS A 105 2.42 17.00 -16.59
N ASN A 106 2.76 16.04 -17.47
CA ASN A 106 1.98 14.84 -17.72
C ASN A 106 2.45 13.70 -16.80
N ILE A 107 1.61 13.28 -15.87
CA ILE A 107 1.94 12.27 -14.85
C ILE A 107 1.07 11.02 -15.04
N GLY A 108 1.71 9.88 -15.24
CA GLY A 108 1.07 8.56 -15.32
C GLY A 108 0.80 7.95 -13.94
N LEU A 109 -0.26 7.15 -13.82
CA LEU A 109 -0.54 6.37 -12.61
C LEU A 109 -1.29 5.06 -12.90
N THR A 110 -1.03 4.06 -12.08
CA THR A 110 -1.54 2.68 -12.26
C THR A 110 -3.00 2.47 -11.81
N GLY A 111 -3.57 3.46 -11.13
CA GLY A 111 -4.97 3.51 -10.75
C GLY A 111 -5.29 4.72 -9.89
N TRP A 112 -6.36 5.45 -10.22
CA TRP A 112 -6.63 6.75 -9.62
C TRP A 112 -6.87 6.65 -8.12
N ALA A 113 -7.75 5.75 -7.73
CA ALA A 113 -8.19 5.57 -6.35
C ALA A 113 -7.37 4.52 -5.60
N ASP A 114 -6.18 4.11 -6.05
CA ASP A 114 -5.38 3.15 -5.27
C ASP A 114 -4.85 3.79 -3.98
N SER A 115 -4.78 3.03 -2.87
CA SER A 115 -4.25 3.57 -1.60
C SER A 115 -2.86 4.17 -1.79
N GLY A 116 -2.02 3.51 -2.60
CA GLY A 116 -0.68 3.97 -2.89
C GLY A 116 -0.65 5.28 -3.65
N ASN A 117 -1.44 5.43 -4.72
CA ASN A 117 -1.48 6.66 -5.50
C ASN A 117 -2.16 7.81 -4.74
N THR A 118 -3.12 7.50 -3.87
CA THR A 118 -3.72 8.48 -2.93
C THR A 118 -2.65 9.05 -2.00
N TRP A 119 -1.85 8.19 -1.36
CA TRP A 119 -0.72 8.62 -0.54
C TRP A 119 0.38 9.32 -1.34
N THR A 120 0.63 8.90 -2.59
CA THR A 120 1.66 9.52 -3.41
C THR A 120 1.27 10.95 -3.80
N ARG A 121 0.00 11.19 -4.13
CA ARG A 121 -0.52 12.54 -4.35
C ARG A 121 -0.54 13.39 -3.08
N ALA A 122 -0.78 12.78 -1.91
CA ALA A 122 -0.65 13.47 -0.62
C ALA A 122 0.80 13.94 -0.38
N ALA A 123 1.80 13.07 -0.62
CA ALA A 123 3.20 13.44 -0.49
C ALA A 123 3.62 14.54 -1.50
N LEU A 124 3.13 14.46 -2.75
CA LEU A 124 3.33 15.53 -3.74
C LEU A 124 2.71 16.85 -3.30
N GLN A 125 1.53 16.81 -2.68
CA GLN A 125 0.85 17.99 -2.16
C GLN A 125 1.64 18.65 -1.02
N ASP A 126 2.21 17.85 -0.11
CA ASP A 126 3.08 18.36 0.97
C ASP A 126 4.31 19.08 0.40
N ASP A 127 4.82 18.61 -0.74
CA ASP A 127 5.93 19.20 -1.48
C ASP A 127 5.50 20.30 -2.47
N GLY A 128 4.24 20.75 -2.41
CA GLY A 128 3.73 21.90 -3.13
C GLY A 128 3.15 21.63 -4.53
N LEU A 129 2.93 20.37 -4.91
CA LEU A 129 2.24 19.99 -6.16
C LEU A 129 0.82 19.50 -5.84
N SER A 130 -0.17 20.36 -6.07
CA SER A 130 -1.58 19.97 -5.93
C SER A 130 -2.05 19.13 -7.12
N VAL A 131 -3.17 18.43 -6.95
CA VAL A 131 -3.79 17.65 -8.04
C VAL A 131 -4.08 18.55 -9.26
N ASP A 132 -4.51 19.78 -9.04
CA ASP A 132 -4.84 20.73 -10.11
C ASP A 132 -3.61 21.31 -10.82
N ASP A 133 -2.40 21.06 -10.35
CA ASP A 133 -1.17 21.58 -10.95
C ASP A 133 -0.63 20.69 -12.07
N ALA A 134 -1.12 19.46 -12.25
CA ALA A 134 -0.62 18.50 -13.24
C ALA A 134 -1.72 17.87 -14.10
N TYR A 135 -1.35 17.20 -15.19
CA TYR A 135 -2.26 16.40 -16.02
C TYR A 135 -2.04 14.92 -15.74
N TRP A 136 -3.12 14.18 -15.51
CA TRP A 136 -3.07 12.83 -14.98
C TRP A 136 -3.56 11.81 -15.99
N PHE A 137 -2.75 10.78 -16.21
CA PHE A 137 -3.01 9.73 -17.18
C PHE A 137 -3.05 8.37 -16.46
N VAL A 138 -4.15 7.65 -16.60
CA VAL A 138 -4.37 6.40 -15.87
C VAL A 138 -4.36 5.22 -16.84
N GLY A 139 -3.48 4.24 -16.60
CA GLY A 139 -3.37 3.10 -17.49
C GLY A 139 -2.50 1.99 -16.94
N ARG A 140 -2.27 0.96 -17.77
CA ARG A 140 -1.38 -0.16 -17.43
C ARG A 140 0.09 0.27 -17.43
N LEU A 141 0.86 -0.24 -16.47
CA LEU A 141 2.28 0.10 -16.34
C LEU A 141 3.13 -0.46 -17.49
N THR A 142 2.94 -1.76 -17.78
CA THR A 142 3.68 -2.52 -18.81
C THR A 142 2.71 -3.42 -19.57
N ASP A 143 3.18 -4.05 -20.65
CA ASP A 143 2.38 -5.03 -21.41
C ASP A 143 1.97 -6.29 -20.62
N GLN A 144 2.67 -6.59 -19.53
CA GLN A 144 2.34 -7.72 -18.65
C GLN A 144 1.13 -7.43 -17.74
N HIS A 145 0.77 -6.15 -17.60
CA HIS A 145 -0.38 -5.74 -16.82
C HIS A 145 -1.62 -5.69 -17.73
N PRO A 146 -2.77 -6.20 -17.26
CA PRO A 146 -4.00 -6.16 -18.04
C PRO A 146 -4.44 -4.71 -18.29
N GLU A 147 -5.00 -4.45 -19.46
CA GLU A 147 -5.71 -3.21 -19.72
C GLU A 147 -7.06 -3.25 -18.99
N ALA A 148 -7.34 -2.24 -18.19
CA ALA A 148 -8.55 -2.15 -17.38
C ALA A 148 -8.91 -0.67 -17.15
N ASP A 149 -10.19 -0.39 -16.94
CA ASP A 149 -10.58 0.91 -16.39
C ASP A 149 -10.10 1.00 -14.94
N ARG A 150 -9.21 1.94 -14.70
CA ARG A 150 -8.59 2.22 -13.40
C ARG A 150 -8.85 3.66 -12.95
N LEU A 151 -9.70 4.40 -13.69
CA LEU A 151 -10.23 5.69 -13.26
C LEU A 151 -11.32 5.53 -12.21
N ASP A 152 -12.04 4.40 -12.18
CA ASP A 152 -13.08 4.10 -11.20
C ASP A 152 -14.19 5.17 -11.10
N GLY A 153 -14.47 5.88 -12.21
CA GLY A 153 -15.46 6.96 -12.27
C GLY A 153 -14.96 8.33 -11.79
N PHE A 154 -13.66 8.50 -11.54
CA PHE A 154 -13.05 9.76 -11.10
C PHE A 154 -12.38 10.55 -12.23
N GLY A 155 -12.71 10.25 -13.49
CA GLY A 155 -12.18 10.96 -14.64
C GLY A 155 -12.66 12.41 -14.71
N ILE A 156 -11.78 13.30 -15.16
CA ILE A 156 -12.08 14.69 -15.47
C ILE A 156 -11.54 14.96 -16.87
N GLU A 157 -12.42 15.33 -17.80
CA GLU A 157 -12.03 15.56 -19.19
C GLU A 157 -10.89 16.60 -19.29
N GLY A 158 -9.86 16.27 -20.06
CA GLY A 158 -8.68 17.12 -20.24
C GLY A 158 -7.74 17.24 -19.04
N LYS A 159 -8.04 16.60 -17.90
CA LYS A 159 -7.24 16.71 -16.67
C LYS A 159 -6.87 15.37 -16.04
N ILE A 160 -7.82 14.44 -15.93
CA ILE A 160 -7.63 13.10 -15.39
C ILE A 160 -8.28 12.12 -16.36
N VAL A 161 -7.47 11.48 -17.18
CA VAL A 161 -7.95 10.69 -18.32
C VAL A 161 -7.37 9.29 -18.32
N ALA A 162 -8.14 8.33 -18.85
CA ALA A 162 -7.63 6.99 -19.09
C ALA A 162 -6.79 6.99 -20.38
N ILE A 163 -5.72 6.19 -20.38
CA ILE A 163 -4.91 5.90 -21.56
C ILE A 163 -4.86 4.40 -21.81
N CYS A 164 -4.99 4.02 -23.07
CA CYS A 164 -5.01 2.63 -23.53
C CYS A 164 -3.91 2.37 -24.57
N GLY A 165 -3.74 1.09 -24.92
CA GLY A 165 -2.76 0.64 -25.90
C GLY A 165 -1.35 0.69 -25.33
N LYS A 166 -0.58 1.71 -25.72
CA LYS A 166 0.82 1.84 -25.33
C LYS A 166 0.97 1.98 -23.79
N PRO A 167 1.73 1.09 -23.13
CA PRO A 167 1.96 1.13 -21.69
C PRO A 167 2.60 2.43 -21.19
N MET A 168 2.35 2.77 -19.93
CA MET A 168 2.87 4.00 -19.33
C MET A 168 4.40 4.06 -19.33
N ILE A 169 5.08 2.92 -19.14
CA ILE A 169 6.55 2.95 -19.08
C ILE A 169 7.19 3.31 -20.43
N ASP A 170 6.58 2.89 -21.53
CA ASP A 170 7.03 3.23 -22.88
C ASP A 170 6.72 4.70 -23.21
N ARG A 171 5.59 5.20 -22.72
CA ARG A 171 5.24 6.64 -22.83
C ARG A 171 6.18 7.52 -22.02
N LEU A 172 6.60 7.06 -20.84
CA LEU A 172 7.63 7.73 -20.04
C LEU A 172 8.97 7.75 -20.78
N PHE A 173 9.37 6.61 -21.35
CA PHE A 173 10.60 6.49 -22.13
C PHE A 173 10.62 7.46 -23.33
N ASP A 174 9.53 7.52 -24.09
CA ASP A 174 9.40 8.39 -25.26
C ASP A 174 9.15 9.87 -24.90
N GLY A 175 8.92 10.17 -23.62
CA GLY A 175 8.65 11.51 -23.12
C GLY A 175 7.27 12.07 -23.41
N GLU A 176 6.31 11.20 -23.70
CA GLU A 176 4.89 11.54 -23.67
C GLU A 176 4.39 11.78 -22.23
N LEU A 177 4.96 11.04 -21.27
CA LEU A 177 4.79 11.27 -19.84
C LEU A 177 6.11 11.79 -19.24
N ASP A 178 6.00 12.71 -18.29
CA ASP A 178 7.12 13.32 -17.58
C ASP A 178 7.50 12.52 -16.33
N ALA A 179 6.49 11.91 -15.68
CA ALA A 179 6.64 11.05 -14.52
C ALA A 179 5.60 9.92 -14.52
N VAL A 180 5.88 8.84 -13.79
CA VAL A 180 4.93 7.75 -13.53
C VAL A 180 4.92 7.41 -12.04
N LEU A 181 3.72 7.25 -11.48
CA LEU A 181 3.46 6.78 -10.13
C LEU A 181 3.25 5.26 -10.15
N THR A 182 4.19 4.52 -9.58
CA THR A 182 4.10 3.07 -9.47
C THR A 182 4.62 2.54 -8.12
N PRO A 183 3.83 1.71 -7.41
CA PRO A 183 4.26 1.10 -6.15
C PRO A 183 5.30 0.00 -6.35
N PHE A 184 5.33 -0.61 -7.54
CA PHE A 184 6.25 -1.69 -7.89
C PHE A 184 7.03 -1.26 -9.13
N MET A 185 8.36 -1.25 -9.01
CA MET A 185 9.22 -0.77 -10.08
C MET A 185 9.16 -1.70 -11.30
N PRO A 186 9.16 -1.15 -12.52
CA PRO A 186 9.14 -1.95 -13.73
C PRO A 186 10.44 -2.79 -13.85
N PRO A 187 10.42 -3.88 -14.64
CA PRO A 187 11.62 -4.66 -14.92
C PRO A 187 12.77 -3.77 -15.41
N GLY A 188 13.98 -4.02 -14.91
CA GLY A 188 15.18 -3.27 -15.27
C GLY A 188 15.38 -1.94 -14.55
N PHE A 189 14.43 -1.46 -13.73
CA PHE A 189 14.56 -0.18 -13.02
C PHE A 189 15.83 -0.08 -12.15
N TYR A 190 16.19 -1.15 -11.44
CA TYR A 190 17.37 -1.20 -10.58
C TYR A 190 18.67 -1.55 -11.32
N ALA A 191 18.62 -1.74 -12.64
CA ALA A 191 19.83 -1.97 -13.42
C ALA A 191 20.67 -0.69 -13.50
N ARG A 192 22.00 -0.83 -13.55
CA ARG A 192 22.93 0.30 -13.69
C ARG A 192 22.60 1.20 -14.89
N GLU A 193 22.20 0.57 -16.00
CA GLU A 193 21.85 1.23 -17.26
C GLU A 193 20.34 1.51 -17.40
N SER A 194 19.59 1.49 -16.30
CA SER A 194 18.17 1.85 -16.30
C SER A 194 17.96 3.23 -16.93
N SER A 195 16.96 3.35 -17.79
CA SER A 195 16.52 4.62 -18.38
C SER A 195 15.65 5.44 -17.42
N PHE A 196 15.39 4.92 -16.23
CA PHE A 196 14.52 5.54 -15.24
C PHE A 196 15.25 5.70 -13.90
N ARG A 197 14.78 6.67 -13.12
CA ARG A 197 15.22 6.91 -11.74
C ARG A 197 14.05 7.39 -10.90
N HIS A 198 14.22 7.39 -9.57
CA HIS A 198 13.30 8.10 -8.69
C HIS A 198 13.31 9.61 -8.99
N LEU A 199 12.17 10.28 -8.80
CA LEU A 199 12.07 11.73 -8.89
C LEU A 199 13.02 12.39 -7.88
N TYR A 200 12.83 12.05 -6.60
CA TYR A 200 13.64 12.57 -5.51
C TYR A 200 15.04 11.95 -5.53
N THR A 201 16.06 12.81 -5.58
CA THR A 201 17.46 12.39 -5.65
C THR A 201 17.90 11.66 -4.38
N ASP A 202 17.52 12.16 -3.20
CA ASP A 202 17.69 11.48 -1.91
C ASP A 202 16.34 11.06 -1.35
N VAL A 203 15.78 10.00 -1.94
CA VAL A 203 14.47 9.48 -1.59
C VAL A 203 14.34 9.16 -0.11
N ARG A 204 15.41 8.65 0.52
CA ARG A 204 15.39 8.24 1.92
C ARG A 204 15.30 9.46 2.84
N GLN A 205 16.09 10.50 2.57
CA GLN A 205 16.04 11.72 3.36
C GLN A 205 14.66 12.39 3.25
N THR A 206 14.08 12.46 2.05
CA THR A 206 12.72 12.97 1.84
C THR A 206 11.67 12.17 2.63
N GLU A 207 11.81 10.85 2.68
CA GLU A 207 10.89 9.99 3.43
C GLU A 207 11.03 10.15 4.96
N LEU A 208 12.25 10.35 5.47
CA LEU A 208 12.50 10.61 6.88
C LEU A 208 11.92 11.96 7.31
N GLU A 209 12.14 13.02 6.53
CA GLU A 209 11.58 14.35 6.77
C GLU A 209 10.06 14.31 6.80
N TRP A 210 9.47 13.62 5.82
CA TRP A 210 8.02 13.41 5.77
C TRP A 210 7.53 12.64 7.01
N SER A 211 8.23 11.58 7.41
CA SER A 211 7.88 10.79 8.59
C SER A 211 8.01 11.59 9.89
N HIS A 212 8.97 12.52 10.01
CA HIS A 212 9.13 13.38 11.18
C HIS A 212 8.03 14.44 11.26
N GLN A 213 7.64 15.01 10.11
CA GLN A 213 6.52 15.94 10.02
C GLN A 213 5.19 15.28 10.39
N HIS A 214 4.95 14.06 9.89
CA HIS A 214 3.65 13.40 10.02
C HIS A 214 3.56 12.48 11.25
N GLY A 215 4.67 11.92 11.71
CA GLY A 215 4.74 11.05 12.89
C GLY A 215 4.21 9.63 12.65
N TYR A 216 4.20 9.16 11.40
CA TYR A 216 3.80 7.79 11.03
C TYR A 216 4.39 7.37 9.67
N VAL A 217 4.30 6.06 9.36
CA VAL A 217 4.63 5.51 8.04
C VAL A 217 3.32 5.10 7.33
N PRO A 218 3.12 5.43 6.04
CA PRO A 218 1.84 5.18 5.36
C PRO A 218 1.47 3.69 5.26
N GLY A 219 0.26 3.35 5.70
CA GLY A 219 -0.36 2.03 5.52
C GLY A 219 -1.21 1.96 4.24
N HIS A 220 -1.20 0.82 3.55
CA HIS A 220 -1.80 0.68 2.21
C HIS A 220 -2.86 -0.40 2.14
N HIS A 221 -2.57 -1.56 2.72
CA HIS A 221 -3.44 -2.72 2.73
C HIS A 221 -3.73 -3.12 4.17
N VAL A 222 -4.96 -3.56 4.41
CA VAL A 222 -5.43 -4.05 5.71
C VAL A 222 -5.99 -5.46 5.56
N LEU A 223 -6.20 -6.13 6.68
CA LEU A 223 -6.91 -7.40 6.71
C LEU A 223 -8.42 -7.17 6.82
N GLY A 224 -9.17 -7.89 6.01
CA GLY A 224 -10.63 -7.87 6.02
C GLY A 224 -11.21 -9.27 6.18
N PHE A 225 -12.26 -9.39 6.98
CA PHE A 225 -12.95 -10.63 7.32
C PHE A 225 -14.37 -10.66 6.77
N ASP A 226 -14.84 -11.89 6.51
CA ASP A 226 -16.26 -12.11 6.30
C ASP A 226 -16.94 -11.81 7.62
N SER A 227 -18.04 -11.07 7.58
CA SER A 227 -18.78 -10.74 8.79
C SER A 227 -19.30 -11.96 9.55
N GLU A 228 -19.39 -13.12 8.89
CA GLU A 228 -19.77 -14.39 9.50
C GLU A 228 -18.65 -14.99 10.37
N VAL A 229 -17.40 -14.55 10.23
CA VAL A 229 -16.28 -15.03 11.06
C VAL A 229 -16.41 -14.47 12.49
N PRO A 230 -16.51 -15.33 13.52
CA PRO A 230 -16.63 -14.90 14.91
C PRO A 230 -15.50 -13.96 15.35
N GLU A 231 -15.82 -13.00 16.22
CA GLU A 231 -14.85 -12.02 16.74
C GLU A 231 -13.63 -12.67 17.38
N ASP A 232 -13.83 -13.60 18.29
CA ASP A 232 -12.76 -14.32 18.97
C ASP A 232 -11.83 -15.06 17.98
N LEU A 233 -12.38 -15.60 16.89
CA LEU A 233 -11.59 -16.21 15.83
C LEU A 233 -10.81 -15.17 15.03
N ARG A 234 -11.41 -14.02 14.70
CA ARG A 234 -10.71 -12.90 14.03
C ARG A 234 -9.52 -12.42 14.86
N GLU A 235 -9.68 -12.32 16.17
CA GLU A 235 -8.58 -11.95 17.07
C GLU A 235 -7.41 -12.93 17.02
N VAL A 236 -7.69 -14.24 17.01
CA VAL A 236 -6.67 -15.29 16.89
C VAL A 236 -5.88 -15.12 15.60
N VAL A 237 -6.58 -14.90 14.48
CA VAL A 237 -5.94 -14.66 13.17
C VAL A 237 -5.07 -13.40 13.20
N VAL A 238 -5.58 -12.30 13.78
CA VAL A 238 -4.81 -11.05 13.92
C VAL A 238 -3.57 -11.24 14.77
N ARG A 239 -3.69 -11.91 15.93
CA ARG A 239 -2.56 -12.23 16.81
C ARG A 239 -1.52 -13.05 16.06
N ALA A 240 -1.94 -14.13 15.38
CA ALA A 240 -1.02 -14.99 14.62
C ALA A 240 -0.28 -14.23 13.52
N LEU A 241 -0.98 -13.45 12.69
CA LEU A 241 -0.33 -12.68 11.62
C LEU A 241 0.62 -11.61 12.18
N ASN A 242 0.23 -10.93 13.26
CA ASN A 242 1.09 -9.95 13.93
C ASN A 242 2.34 -10.61 14.54
N THR A 243 2.20 -11.75 15.22
CA THR A 243 3.33 -12.51 15.74
C THR A 243 4.26 -12.98 14.61
N SER A 244 3.72 -13.38 13.46
CA SER A 244 4.53 -13.71 12.28
C SER A 244 5.39 -12.53 11.83
N GLN A 245 4.82 -11.32 11.78
CA GLN A 245 5.57 -10.09 11.47
C GLN A 245 6.67 -9.82 12.50
N SER A 246 6.38 -9.95 13.80
CA SER A 246 7.38 -9.75 14.86
C SER A 246 8.53 -10.75 14.78
N VAL A 247 8.23 -12.04 14.58
CA VAL A 247 9.25 -13.10 14.42
C VAL A 247 10.08 -12.85 13.16
N TRP A 248 9.44 -12.49 12.05
CA TRP A 248 10.14 -12.16 10.82
C TRP A 248 11.08 -10.96 11.00
N ARG A 249 10.64 -9.89 11.67
CA ARG A 249 11.46 -8.70 11.93
C ARG A 249 12.68 -9.03 12.79
N SER A 250 12.49 -9.77 13.89
CA SER A 250 13.59 -10.24 14.74
C SER A 250 14.60 -11.09 13.96
N LYS A 251 14.13 -11.95 13.06
CA LYS A 251 15.01 -12.72 12.17
C LYS A 251 15.73 -11.85 11.15
N ARG A 252 15.07 -10.83 10.59
CA ARG A 252 15.67 -9.88 9.65
C ARG A 252 16.81 -9.10 10.29
N GLU A 253 16.65 -8.70 11.56
CA GLU A 253 17.72 -8.10 12.36
C GLU A 253 18.86 -9.09 12.64
N LYS A 254 18.53 -10.32 13.07
CA LYS A 254 19.53 -11.36 13.35
C LYS A 254 20.35 -11.73 12.10
N TYR A 255 19.70 -11.76 10.94
CA TYR A 255 20.29 -12.14 9.65
C TYR A 255 20.53 -10.93 8.75
N ALA A 256 20.87 -9.77 9.33
CA ALA A 256 21.12 -8.55 8.55
C ALA A 256 22.22 -8.70 7.48
N GLU A 257 23.11 -9.68 7.62
CA GLU A 257 24.18 -10.03 6.67
C GLU A 257 23.70 -10.73 5.39
N THR A 258 22.40 -11.04 5.25
CA THR A 258 21.86 -11.67 4.02
C THR A 258 21.83 -10.74 2.81
N SER A 259 22.10 -9.45 2.99
CA SER A 259 22.25 -8.46 1.92
C SER A 259 23.30 -7.44 2.30
N ALA A 260 24.06 -6.96 1.30
CA ALA A 260 25.19 -6.06 1.49
C ALA A 260 24.87 -4.76 2.24
N TRP A 261 23.61 -4.31 2.22
CA TRP A 261 23.19 -3.03 2.81
C TRP A 261 22.06 -3.16 3.83
N LEU A 262 21.56 -4.36 4.11
CA LEU A 262 20.40 -4.54 4.99
C LEU A 262 20.67 -4.07 6.42
N ALA A 263 21.85 -4.32 6.98
CA ALA A 263 22.20 -3.81 8.31
C ALA A 263 22.15 -2.28 8.39
N VAL A 264 22.59 -1.59 7.33
CA VAL A 264 22.52 -0.12 7.24
C VAL A 264 21.07 0.33 7.11
N ASP A 265 20.27 -0.34 6.29
CA ASP A 265 18.84 -0.03 6.13
C ASP A 265 18.07 -0.18 7.45
N LEU A 266 18.30 -1.28 8.18
CA LEU A 266 17.70 -1.51 9.50
C LEU A 266 18.14 -0.46 10.53
N ALA A 267 19.42 -0.06 10.53
CA ALA A 267 19.90 1.01 11.40
C ALA A 267 19.19 2.35 11.09
N ASN A 268 18.90 2.64 9.82
CA ASN A 268 18.16 3.85 9.44
C ASN A 268 16.68 3.80 9.85
N GLU A 269 16.04 2.62 9.80
CA GLU A 269 14.66 2.45 10.27
C GLU A 269 14.48 2.84 11.75
N SER A 270 15.54 2.80 12.56
CA SER A 270 15.50 3.28 13.95
C SER A 270 15.21 4.79 14.10
N SER A 271 15.34 5.58 13.02
CA SER A 271 15.00 7.00 12.99
C SER A 271 13.50 7.27 12.77
N LEU A 272 12.72 6.22 12.51
CA LEU A 272 11.26 6.31 12.36
C LEU A 272 10.57 6.47 13.73
N PRO A 273 9.35 7.00 13.76
CA PRO A 273 8.57 7.15 15.00
C PRO A 273 8.45 5.83 15.77
N ASN A 274 8.57 5.87 17.10
CA ASN A 274 8.39 4.68 17.93
C ASN A 274 7.03 4.03 17.69
N GLY A 275 7.03 2.72 17.42
CA GLY A 275 5.82 1.96 17.13
C GLY A 275 5.16 2.31 15.80
N TRP A 276 5.92 2.81 14.82
CA TRP A 276 5.43 3.10 13.46
C TRP A 276 4.81 1.87 12.78
N ASP A 277 5.31 0.68 13.11
CA ASP A 277 4.92 -0.64 12.60
C ASP A 277 4.01 -1.41 13.57
N ALA A 278 3.82 -0.90 14.79
CA ALA A 278 3.03 -1.58 15.81
C ALA A 278 1.53 -1.42 15.52
N PRO A 279 0.76 -2.51 15.45
CA PRO A 279 -0.67 -2.41 15.28
C PRO A 279 -1.32 -1.76 16.49
N TYR A 280 -2.43 -1.06 16.27
CA TYR A 280 -3.18 -0.31 17.30
C TYR A 280 -2.41 0.83 17.97
N SER A 281 -1.24 1.21 17.46
CA SER A 281 -0.46 2.31 18.03
C SER A 281 -1.14 3.67 17.79
N PRO A 282 -0.84 4.70 18.62
CA PRO A 282 -1.31 6.06 18.36
C PRO A 282 -0.85 6.59 17.00
N SER A 283 0.37 6.23 16.56
CA SER A 283 0.91 6.58 15.24
C SER A 283 0.08 5.95 14.12
N GLN A 284 -0.27 4.67 14.24
CA GLN A 284 -1.12 3.97 13.28
C GLN A 284 -2.53 4.57 13.23
N THR A 285 -3.12 4.87 14.39
CA THR A 285 -4.44 5.52 14.46
C THR A 285 -4.41 6.90 13.80
N LYS A 286 -3.35 7.69 14.02
CA LYS A 286 -3.14 8.99 13.36
C LYS A 286 -3.05 8.81 11.84
N MET A 287 -2.29 7.83 11.38
CA MET A 287 -2.13 7.49 9.95
C MET A 287 -3.47 7.18 9.30
N PHE A 288 -4.30 6.32 9.90
CA PHE A 288 -5.62 5.98 9.34
C PHE A 288 -6.55 7.20 9.26
N LYS A 289 -6.60 8.03 10.30
CA LYS A 289 -7.40 9.26 10.29
C LYS A 289 -6.95 10.21 9.17
N GLU A 290 -5.65 10.38 9.00
CA GLU A 290 -5.13 11.24 7.93
C GLU A 290 -5.38 10.63 6.55
N PHE A 291 -5.28 9.31 6.38
CA PHE A 291 -5.69 8.66 5.14
C PHE A 291 -7.15 8.94 4.79
N PHE A 292 -8.06 8.82 5.76
CA PHE A 292 -9.49 9.10 5.54
C PHE A 292 -9.74 10.56 5.19
N ALA A 293 -9.00 11.49 5.81
CA ALA A 293 -9.03 12.89 5.41
C ALA A 293 -8.54 13.09 3.96
N GLN A 294 -7.46 12.40 3.55
CA GLN A 294 -6.96 12.43 2.17
C GLN A 294 -7.96 11.86 1.17
N MET A 295 -8.68 10.79 1.52
CA MET A 295 -9.75 10.24 0.68
C MET A 295 -10.82 11.29 0.38
N GLN A 296 -11.18 12.12 1.38
CA GLN A 296 -12.14 13.21 1.19
C GLN A 296 -11.54 14.39 0.43
N ARG A 297 -10.34 14.85 0.80
CA ARG A 297 -9.65 15.99 0.15
C ARG A 297 -9.39 15.75 -1.34
N GLN A 298 -9.15 14.49 -1.73
CA GLN A 298 -8.94 14.10 -3.12
C GLN A 298 -10.23 13.60 -3.80
N HIS A 299 -11.40 13.86 -3.20
CA HIS A 299 -12.73 13.55 -3.75
C HIS A 299 -12.98 12.06 -4.08
N LEU A 300 -12.33 11.15 -3.33
CA LEU A 300 -12.51 9.71 -3.48
C LEU A 300 -13.67 9.15 -2.64
N THR A 301 -14.08 9.88 -1.61
CA THR A 301 -15.25 9.59 -0.76
C THR A 301 -16.15 10.81 -0.67
N GLN A 302 -17.45 10.60 -0.48
CA GLN A 302 -18.44 11.68 -0.37
C GLN A 302 -18.50 12.24 1.05
N SER A 303 -18.33 11.37 2.05
CA SER A 303 -18.43 11.72 3.46
C SER A 303 -17.09 11.63 4.17
N GLU A 304 -16.99 12.30 5.30
CA GLU A 304 -15.92 12.07 6.25
C GLU A 304 -16.07 10.67 6.86
N ILE A 305 -14.97 9.93 6.94
CA ILE A 305 -14.95 8.57 7.49
C ILE A 305 -14.30 8.61 8.87
N ALA A 306 -15.09 8.29 9.90
CA ALA A 306 -14.57 8.12 11.24
C ALA A 306 -13.77 6.82 11.36
N TYR A 307 -12.65 6.85 12.10
CA TYR A 307 -11.85 5.65 12.37
C TYR A 307 -12.68 4.47 12.91
N SER A 308 -13.59 4.75 13.84
CA SER A 308 -14.46 3.76 14.48
C SER A 308 -15.56 3.21 13.59
N SER A 309 -15.84 3.82 12.42
CA SER A 309 -16.84 3.28 11.49
C SER A 309 -16.28 2.10 10.69
N ILE A 310 -14.96 2.09 10.44
CA ILE A 310 -14.26 1.02 9.74
C ILE A 310 -13.70 0.00 10.73
N PHE A 311 -12.92 0.48 11.71
CA PHE A 311 -12.22 -0.36 12.65
C PHE A 311 -12.97 -0.38 13.97
N LYS A 312 -13.61 -1.51 14.25
CA LYS A 312 -14.14 -1.78 15.58
C LYS A 312 -12.96 -1.99 16.52
N THR A 313 -13.05 -1.43 17.72
CA THR A 313 -12.09 -1.75 18.79
C THR A 313 -12.25 -3.24 19.11
N VAL A 314 -11.14 -3.96 19.05
CA VAL A 314 -11.03 -5.31 19.60
C VAL A 314 -10.81 -5.19 21.10
#